data_AF-A0AAU8A1K9-F1
#
_entry.id   AF-A0AAU8A1K9-F1
#
_cell.length_a   1.000
_cell.length_b   1.000
_cell.length_c   1.000
_cell.angle_alpha   90.00
_cell.angle_beta   90.00
_cell.angle_gamma   90.00
#
_symmetry.space_group_name_H-M   'P 1'
#
loop_
_entity.id
_entity.type
_entity.pdbx_description
1 polymer ?
#
loop_
_entity_poly.entity_id
_entity_poly.type
_entity_poly.pdbx_seq_one_letter_code
_entity_poly.pdbx_strand_id
1 'polypeptide(L)'
;MFLQDADFESDADLAVLQAKLDQIRSFTAALFLDISDEEKHKYQNVKERFEQLKESLFTNSDTLLEKNKLGITDPTRDAMKEEQINLMFDWEQFGLTEDMFLKMYQCQRNQNSSDPQTNKRATLLTEIQSIQTDLLLLFKIRQG
;
A
#
# COMPACT_ATOMS: atom_id res chain seq x y z
N MET A 1 1.44 -10.85 -13.07
CA MET A 1 2.41 -11.46 -12.14
C MET A 1 2.35 -10.67 -10.85
N PHE A 2 1.89 -11.27 -9.75
CA PHE A 2 1.69 -10.58 -8.47
C PHE A 2 2.92 -10.76 -7.58
N LEU A 3 3.11 -9.85 -6.61
CA LEU A 3 4.13 -10.02 -5.57
C LEU A 3 3.81 -11.26 -4.74
N GLN A 4 4.84 -12.01 -4.36
CA GLN A 4 4.77 -13.17 -3.50
C GLN A 4 5.42 -12.85 -2.15
N ASP A 5 5.16 -13.66 -1.12
CA ASP A 5 5.75 -13.43 0.21
C ASP A 5 7.28 -13.39 0.17
N ALA A 6 7.91 -14.23 -0.66
CA ALA A 6 9.35 -14.27 -0.88
C ALA A 6 9.92 -12.93 -1.43
N ASP A 7 9.11 -12.11 -2.10
CA ASP A 7 9.55 -10.79 -2.58
C ASP A 7 9.81 -9.79 -1.45
N PHE A 8 9.21 -10.02 -0.28
CA PHE A 8 9.34 -9.16 0.91
C PHE A 8 10.48 -9.61 1.83
N GLU A 9 11.06 -10.78 1.59
CA GLU A 9 12.16 -11.33 2.39
C GLU A 9 13.46 -10.53 2.21
N SER A 10 14.34 -10.58 3.22
CA SER A 10 15.54 -9.75 3.28
C SER A 10 16.59 -10.07 2.21
N ASP A 11 16.58 -11.30 1.71
CA ASP A 11 17.49 -11.86 0.71
C ASP A 11 16.89 -11.86 -0.71
N ALA A 12 15.70 -11.30 -0.91
CA ALA A 12 15.08 -11.17 -2.22
C ALA A 12 16.00 -10.46 -3.22
N ASP A 13 16.14 -11.05 -4.40
CA ASP A 13 17.00 -10.53 -5.47
C ASP A 13 16.39 -9.27 -6.10
N LEU A 14 17.11 -8.15 -5.96
CA LEU A 14 16.71 -6.85 -6.51
C LEU A 14 16.59 -6.87 -8.03
N ALA A 15 17.40 -7.66 -8.74
CA ALA A 15 17.32 -7.77 -10.19
C ALA A 15 16.02 -8.47 -10.62
N VAL A 16 15.60 -9.48 -9.87
CA VAL A 16 14.32 -10.17 -10.08
C VAL A 16 13.16 -9.21 -9.80
N LEU A 17 13.21 -8.45 -8.69
CA LEU A 17 12.18 -7.44 -8.37
C LEU A 17 12.09 -6.34 -9.44
N GLN A 18 13.23 -5.85 -9.92
CA GLN A 18 13.26 -4.86 -11.00
C GLN A 18 12.63 -5.42 -12.29
N ALA A 19 12.99 -6.65 -12.67
CA ALA A 19 12.39 -7.31 -13.84
C ALA A 19 10.87 -7.49 -13.69
N LYS A 20 10.38 -7.84 -12.50
CA LYS A 20 8.93 -7.90 -12.19
C LYS A 20 8.28 -6.52 -12.37
N LEU A 21 8.89 -5.47 -11.84
CA LEU A 21 8.39 -4.10 -11.98
C LEU A 21 8.29 -3.69 -13.46
N ASP A 22 9.31 -3.95 -14.25
CA ASP A 22 9.34 -3.59 -15.68
C ASP A 22 8.27 -4.34 -16.48
N GLN A 23 8.07 -5.63 -16.18
CA GLN A 23 7.00 -6.43 -16.78
C GLN A 23 5.61 -5.92 -16.39
N ILE A 24 5.39 -5.63 -15.11
CA ILE A 24 4.11 -5.09 -14.61
C ILE A 24 3.81 -3.75 -15.28
N ARG A 25 4.77 -2.82 -15.28
CA ARG A 25 4.63 -1.51 -15.94
C ARG A 25 4.24 -1.65 -17.41
N SER A 26 4.96 -2.50 -18.13
CA SER A 26 4.72 -2.74 -19.56
C SER A 26 3.34 -3.32 -19.82
N PHE A 27 2.90 -4.27 -18.97
CA PHE A 27 1.56 -4.84 -19.05
C PHE A 27 0.46 -3.82 -18.71
N THR A 28 0.66 -3.00 -17.69
CA THR A 28 -0.38 -2.06 -17.22
C THR A 28 -0.49 -0.81 -18.06
N ALA A 29 0.58 -0.37 -18.73
CA ALA A 29 0.58 0.84 -19.55
C ALA A 29 -0.56 0.84 -20.58
N ALA A 30 -0.83 -0.31 -21.22
CA ALA A 30 -1.91 -0.43 -22.20
C ALA A 30 -3.31 -0.29 -21.57
N LEU A 31 -3.50 -0.75 -20.34
CA LEU A 31 -4.81 -0.74 -19.67
C LEU A 31 -5.28 0.69 -19.31
N PHE A 32 -4.34 1.62 -19.13
CA PHE A 32 -4.62 3.02 -18.84
C PHE A 32 -4.73 3.91 -20.08
N LEU A 33 -4.49 3.38 -21.29
CA LEU A 33 -4.68 4.14 -22.54
C LEU A 33 -6.14 4.18 -22.98
N ASP A 34 -6.91 3.14 -22.67
CA ASP A 34 -8.30 2.97 -23.12
C ASP A 34 -9.34 3.51 -22.11
N ILE A 35 -8.95 4.38 -21.18
CA ILE A 35 -9.89 4.92 -20.17
C ILE A 35 -10.58 6.17 -20.70
N SER A 36 -11.90 6.23 -20.59
CA SER A 36 -12.68 7.43 -20.89
C SER A 36 -12.44 8.54 -19.86
N ASP A 37 -12.75 9.79 -20.23
CA ASP A 37 -12.64 10.93 -19.31
C ASP A 37 -13.53 10.76 -18.06
N GLU A 38 -14.68 10.11 -18.21
CA GLU A 38 -15.57 9.79 -17.08
C GLU A 38 -14.94 8.77 -16.13
N GLU A 39 -14.38 7.67 -16.66
CA GLU A 39 -13.64 6.68 -15.87
C GLU A 39 -12.43 7.32 -15.19
N LYS A 40 -11.72 8.22 -15.88
CA LYS A 40 -10.60 8.95 -15.30
C LYS A 40 -11.00 9.79 -14.10
N HIS A 41 -12.12 10.50 -14.20
CA HIS A 41 -12.63 11.31 -13.09
C HIS A 41 -13.08 10.43 -11.90
N LYS A 42 -13.82 9.35 -12.17
CA LYS A 42 -14.22 8.38 -11.14
C LYS A 42 -13.01 7.76 -10.45
N TYR A 43 -12.02 7.32 -11.23
CA TYR A 43 -10.77 6.76 -10.75
C TYR A 43 -10.04 7.73 -9.84
N GLN A 44 -9.89 8.99 -10.26
CA GLN A 44 -9.17 10.00 -9.46
C GLN A 44 -9.86 10.24 -8.11
N ASN A 45 -11.18 10.33 -8.08
CA ASN A 45 -11.94 10.50 -6.83
C ASN A 45 -11.79 9.29 -5.89
N VAL A 46 -11.81 8.07 -6.44
CA VAL A 46 -11.61 6.84 -5.67
C VAL A 46 -10.17 6.75 -5.16
N LYS A 47 -9.19 7.09 -6.00
CA LYS A 47 -7.77 7.12 -5.64
C LYS A 47 -7.46 8.12 -4.54
N GLU A 48 -8.04 9.31 -4.60
CA GLU A 48 -7.87 10.32 -3.54
C GLU A 48 -8.37 9.80 -2.19
N ARG A 49 -9.56 9.20 -2.15
CA ARG A 49 -10.09 8.59 -0.91
C ARG A 49 -9.23 7.45 -0.40
N PHE A 50 -8.73 6.61 -1.30
CA PHE A 50 -7.81 5.54 -0.95
C PHE A 50 -6.52 6.09 -0.32
N GLU A 51 -5.92 7.13 -0.91
CA GLU A 51 -4.68 7.73 -0.40
C GLU A 51 -4.89 8.38 0.97
N GLN A 52 -6.01 9.08 1.19
CA GLN A 52 -6.39 9.64 2.50
C GLN A 52 -6.56 8.56 3.57
N LEU A 53 -7.19 7.44 3.22
CA LEU A 53 -7.35 6.30 4.13
C LEU A 53 -6.00 5.67 4.47
N LYS A 54 -5.14 5.45 3.47
CA LYS A 54 -3.79 4.90 3.64
C LYS A 54 -2.96 5.78 4.58
N GLU A 55 -2.98 7.10 4.38
CA GLU A 55 -2.29 8.06 5.24
C GLU A 55 -2.78 8.00 6.68
N SER A 56 -4.10 7.93 6.88
CA SER A 56 -4.73 7.82 8.20
C SER A 56 -4.31 6.53 8.92
N LEU A 57 -4.35 5.39 8.22
CA LEU A 57 -3.89 4.09 8.72
C LEU A 57 -2.43 4.13 9.13
N PHE A 58 -1.56 4.72 8.29
CA PHE A 58 -0.13 4.78 8.55
C PHE A 58 0.17 5.66 9.77
N THR A 59 -0.45 6.84 9.84
CA THR A 59 -0.28 7.80 10.94
C THR A 59 -0.76 7.22 12.26
N ASN A 60 -1.92 6.57 12.28
CA ASN A 60 -2.45 5.95 13.49
C ASN A 60 -1.57 4.77 13.94
N SER A 61 -1.06 3.97 12.99
CA SER A 61 -0.11 2.87 13.25
C SER A 61 1.21 3.38 13.85
N ASP A 62 1.79 4.45 13.29
CA ASP A 62 3.01 5.06 13.81
C ASP A 62 2.81 5.57 15.23
N THR A 63 1.68 6.23 15.50
CA THR A 63 1.35 6.76 16.82
C THR A 63 1.12 5.63 17.84
N LEU A 64 0.46 4.54 17.44
CA LEU A 64 0.28 3.35 18.28
C LEU A 64 1.63 2.70 18.62
N LEU A 65 2.55 2.60 17.64
CA LEU A 65 3.89 2.07 17.85
C LEU A 65 4.72 2.96 18.79
N GLU A 66 4.66 4.27 18.63
CA GLU A 66 5.37 5.22 19.50
C GLU A 66 4.88 5.14 20.95
N LYS A 67 3.55 5.16 21.17
CA LYS A 67 2.97 5.03 22.50
C LYS A 67 3.32 3.70 23.18
N ASN A 68 3.35 2.61 22.40
CA ASN A 68 3.79 1.30 22.91
C ASN A 68 5.26 1.33 23.36
N LYS A 69 6.16 1.99 22.63
CA LYS A 69 7.58 2.12 23.02
C LYS A 69 7.77 2.92 24.31
N LEU A 70 6.95 3.95 24.51
CA LEU A 70 7.02 4.82 25.69
C LEU A 70 6.33 4.21 26.92
N GLY A 71 5.71 3.03 26.81
CA GLY A 71 5.01 2.38 27.91
C GLY A 71 3.77 3.15 28.39
N ILE A 72 3.23 4.05 27.56
CA ILE A 72 2.12 4.91 27.93
C ILE A 72 0.81 4.12 27.78
N THR A 73 0.27 3.66 28.90
CA THR A 73 -1.11 3.15 29.00
C THR A 73 -2.04 4.32 29.32
N ASP A 74 -2.41 5.08 28.29
CA ASP A 74 -3.40 6.17 28.36
C ASP A 74 -4.73 5.68 27.76
N PRO A 75 -5.90 6.00 28.32
CA PRO A 75 -7.22 5.76 27.71
C PRO A 75 -7.34 6.16 26.23
N THR A 76 -6.52 7.10 25.74
CA THR A 76 -6.47 7.42 24.29
C THR A 76 -6.01 6.24 23.43
N ARG A 77 -5.29 5.26 23.99
CA ARG A 77 -4.77 4.09 23.26
C ARG A 77 -5.87 3.15 22.81
N ASP A 78 -6.89 2.93 23.62
CA ASP A 78 -7.97 2.01 23.23
C ASP A 78 -8.88 2.63 22.17
N ALA A 79 -9.13 3.95 22.25
CA ALA A 79 -9.78 4.71 21.18
C ALA A 79 -9.01 4.62 19.85
N MET A 80 -7.68 4.74 19.89
CA MET A 80 -6.85 4.60 18.69
C MET A 80 -6.86 3.19 18.09
N LYS A 81 -6.97 2.14 18.91
CA LYS A 81 -7.11 0.77 18.41
C LYS A 81 -8.47 0.57 17.74
N GLU A 82 -9.52 1.13 18.33
CA GLU A 82 -10.87 1.10 17.73
C GLU A 82 -10.89 1.86 16.41
N GLU A 83 -10.24 3.03 16.36
CA GLU A 83 -10.06 3.79 15.11
C GLU A 83 -9.26 2.99 14.08
N GLN A 84 -8.19 2.30 14.48
CA GLN A 84 -7.44 1.41 13.59
C GLN A 84 -8.33 0.33 12.98
N ILE A 85 -9.20 -0.30 13.78
CA ILE A 85 -10.15 -1.32 13.32
C ILE A 85 -11.12 -0.72 12.31
N ASN A 86 -11.68 0.46 12.58
CA ASN A 86 -12.60 1.15 11.66
C ASN A 86 -11.93 1.50 10.33
N LEU A 87 -10.71 2.04 10.37
CA LEU A 87 -9.94 2.33 9.18
C LEU A 87 -9.61 1.05 8.38
N MET A 88 -9.33 -0.07 9.06
CA MET A 88 -9.12 -1.37 8.39
C MET A 88 -10.39 -1.91 7.75
N PHE A 89 -11.58 -1.66 8.30
CA PHE A 89 -12.84 -2.00 7.61
C PHE A 89 -13.02 -1.20 6.32
N ASP A 90 -12.71 0.10 6.32
CA ASP A 90 -12.74 0.92 5.11
C ASP A 90 -11.68 0.46 4.09
N TRP A 91 -10.55 -0.05 4.57
CA TRP A 91 -9.50 -0.62 3.71
C TRP A 91 -9.98 -1.86 2.96
N GLU A 92 -10.66 -2.76 3.67
CA GLU A 92 -11.27 -3.95 3.08
C GLU A 92 -12.36 -3.61 2.05
N GLN A 93 -13.06 -2.49 2.20
CA GLN A 93 -14.02 -2.05 1.18
C GLN A 93 -13.32 -1.79 -0.16
N PHE A 94 -12.05 -1.41 -0.20
CA PHE A 94 -11.28 -1.30 -1.44
C PHE A 94 -10.93 -2.66 -2.06
N GLY A 95 -11.15 -3.77 -1.37
CA GLY A 95 -10.78 -5.12 -1.82
C GLY A 95 -9.34 -5.50 -1.45
N LEU A 96 -8.76 -4.79 -0.47
CA LEU A 96 -7.41 -5.02 0.02
C LEU A 96 -7.45 -5.74 1.36
N THR A 97 -6.54 -6.70 1.57
CA THR A 97 -6.46 -7.46 2.82
C THR A 97 -5.59 -6.75 3.86
N GLU A 98 -5.70 -7.18 5.12
CA GLU A 98 -4.79 -6.76 6.19
C GLU A 98 -3.33 -7.06 5.85
N ASP A 99 -3.03 -8.21 5.26
CA ASP A 99 -1.68 -8.57 4.82
C ASP A 99 -1.11 -7.57 3.80
N MET A 100 -1.94 -7.11 2.84
CA MET A 100 -1.51 -6.08 1.89
C MET A 100 -1.23 -4.75 2.59
N PHE A 101 -2.03 -4.38 3.60
CA PHE A 101 -1.76 -3.21 4.44
C PHE A 101 -0.41 -3.35 5.15
N LEU A 102 -0.17 -4.45 5.85
CA LEU A 102 1.07 -4.69 6.60
C LEU A 102 2.30 -4.61 5.69
N LYS A 103 2.22 -5.21 4.50
CA LYS A 103 3.29 -5.17 3.49
C LYS A 103 3.54 -3.75 2.98
N MET A 104 2.50 -2.98 2.66
CA MET A 104 2.67 -1.58 2.23
C MET A 104 3.27 -0.71 3.34
N TYR A 105 2.78 -0.86 4.57
CA TYR A 105 3.27 -0.13 5.73
C TYR A 105 4.73 -0.47 6.04
N GLN A 106 5.11 -1.75 5.97
CA GLN A 106 6.50 -2.18 6.14
C GLN A 106 7.41 -1.59 5.05
N CYS A 107 6.98 -1.58 3.80
CA CYS A 107 7.75 -0.95 2.72
C CYS A 107 7.94 0.55 2.97
N GLN A 108 6.88 1.27 3.35
CA GLN A 108 6.97 2.70 3.67
C GLN A 108 8.02 2.98 4.75
N ARG A 109 8.04 2.18 5.83
CA ARG A 109 9.02 2.35 6.91
C ARG A 109 10.44 2.01 6.47
N ASN A 110 10.59 0.97 5.64
CA ASN A 110 11.88 0.52 5.13
C ASN A 110 12.48 1.44 4.06
N GLN A 111 11.67 2.28 3.40
CA GLN A 111 12.19 3.32 2.50
C GLN A 111 13.06 4.36 3.21
N ASN A 112 12.94 4.52 4.52
CA ASN A 112 13.82 5.39 5.30
C ASN A 112 14.99 4.63 5.97
N SER A 113 15.20 3.35 5.62
CA SER A 113 16.29 2.54 6.15
C SER A 113 17.65 3.09 5.72
N SER A 114 18.63 3.05 6.62
CA SER A 114 20.03 3.34 6.32
C SER A 114 20.72 2.22 5.54
N ASP A 115 20.15 1.01 5.52
CA ASP A 115 20.63 -0.10 4.70
C ASP A 115 20.20 0.09 3.23
N PRO A 116 21.14 0.30 2.29
CA PRO A 116 20.82 0.55 0.88
C PRO A 116 20.04 -0.58 0.22
N GLN A 117 20.29 -1.83 0.61
CA GLN A 117 19.59 -2.98 0.03
C GLN A 117 18.12 -3.00 0.48
N THR A 118 17.87 -2.81 1.77
CA THR A 118 16.50 -2.71 2.31
C THR A 118 15.75 -1.50 1.76
N ASN A 119 16.39 -0.34 1.68
CA ASN A 119 15.80 0.86 1.07
C ASN A 119 15.41 0.57 -0.40
N LYS A 120 16.35 0.03 -1.19
CA LYS A 120 16.10 -0.24 -2.61
C LYS A 120 15.00 -1.28 -2.81
N ARG A 121 14.99 -2.36 -2.02
CA ARG A 121 13.91 -3.35 -2.03
C ARG A 121 12.57 -2.70 -1.73
N ALA A 122 12.50 -1.90 -0.66
CA ALA A 122 11.28 -1.22 -0.27
C ALA A 122 10.76 -0.27 -1.35
N THR A 123 11.64 0.49 -2.01
CA THR A 123 11.26 1.34 -3.16
C THR A 123 10.66 0.53 -4.30
N LEU A 124 11.31 -0.57 -4.72
CA LEU A 124 10.80 -1.42 -5.80
C LEU A 124 9.44 -2.04 -5.45
N LEU A 125 9.30 -2.57 -4.23
CA LEU A 125 8.04 -3.15 -3.77
C LEU A 125 6.93 -2.11 -3.71
N THR A 126 7.20 -0.90 -3.22
CA THR A 126 6.21 0.19 -3.20
C THR A 126 5.78 0.59 -4.61
N GLU A 127 6.71 0.67 -5.57
CA GLU A 127 6.38 0.96 -6.97
C GLU A 127 5.48 -0.12 -7.58
N ILE A 128 5.79 -1.39 -7.34
CA ILE A 128 4.97 -2.52 -7.81
C ILE A 128 3.58 -2.48 -7.14
N GLN A 129 3.53 -2.31 -5.82
CA GLN A 129 2.29 -2.22 -5.05
C GLN A 129 1.43 -1.05 -5.53
N SER A 130 2.02 0.12 -5.81
CA SER A 130 1.28 1.27 -6.33
C SER A 130 0.59 0.95 -7.66
N ILE A 131 1.27 0.27 -8.58
CA ILE A 131 0.68 -0.11 -9.87
C ILE A 131 -0.44 -1.15 -9.67
N GLN A 132 -0.23 -2.13 -8.79
CA GLN A 132 -1.24 -3.15 -8.48
C GLN A 132 -2.48 -2.54 -7.82
N THR A 133 -2.29 -1.59 -6.91
CA THR A 133 -3.39 -0.83 -6.30
C THR A 133 -4.14 -0.01 -7.35
N ASP A 134 -3.44 0.73 -8.20
CA ASP A 134 -4.05 1.54 -9.25
C ASP A 134 -4.92 0.68 -10.19
N LEU A 135 -4.46 -0.53 -10.55
CA LEU A 135 -5.26 -1.49 -11.31
C LEU A 135 -6.51 -1.93 -10.55
N LEU A 136 -6.38 -2.27 -9.28
CA LEU A 136 -7.48 -2.74 -8.44
C LEU A 136 -8.56 -1.66 -8.28
N LEU A 137 -8.14 -0.41 -8.06
CA LEU A 137 -9.06 0.73 -8.03
C LEU A 137 -9.74 0.96 -9.39
N LEU A 138 -9.00 0.82 -10.51
CA LEU A 138 -9.56 0.92 -11.85
C LEU A 138 -10.59 -0.18 -12.13
N PHE A 139 -10.33 -1.43 -11.73
CA PHE A 139 -11.30 -2.51 -11.87
C PHE A 139 -12.55 -2.26 -11.04
N LYS A 140 -12.40 -1.74 -9.82
CA LYS A 140 -13.53 -1.44 -8.94
C LYS A 140 -14.49 -0.41 -9.55
N ILE A 141 -13.98 0.63 -10.22
CA ILE A 141 -14.85 1.62 -10.89
C ILE A 141 -15.54 1.11 -12.16
N ARG A 142 -15.05 0.00 -12.74
CA ARG A 142 -15.64 -0.64 -13.93
C ARG A 142 -16.67 -1.72 -13.57
N GLN A 143 -16.62 -2.24 -12.35
CA GLN A 143 -17.56 -3.23 -11.84
C GLN A 143 -18.81 -2.63 -11.19
N GLY A 144 -18.75 -1.36 -10.79
CA GLY A 144 -19.88 -0.59 -10.22
C GLY A 144 -20.44 0.42 -11.20
#